data_AF-A0A401WQV2-F1
#
_entry.id   AF-A0A401WQV2-F1
#
_cell.length_a   1.000
_cell.length_b   1.000
_cell.length_c   1.000
_cell.angle_alpha   90.00
_cell.angle_beta   90.00
_cell.angle_gamma   90.00
#
_symmetry.space_group_name_H-M   'P 1'
#
loop_
_entity.id
_entity.type
_entity.pdbx_description
1 polymer ?
#
loop_
_entity_poly.entity_id
_entity_poly.type
_entity_poly.pdbx_seq_one_letter_code
_entity_poly.pdbx_strand_id
1 'polypeptide(L)'
;MKIQGYNFFCDMPDDARYLRRAQPDERFIEENMIFILPDRLRKFRRNLWHVRRNPGPVHIYVPLFRVETLLESDPLPPEYGPPQDVFPFYTHTTRRRGRALDYYVLFIFRDKESYVRCNAALPVP
;
A
#
# COMPACT_ATOMS: atom_id res chain seq x y z
N MET A 1 8.78 1.51 12.93
CA MET A 1 9.13 1.12 11.55
C MET A 1 10.18 2.11 11.00
N LYS A 2 11.17 1.67 10.22
CA LYS A 2 12.12 2.58 9.52
C LYS A 2 12.16 2.18 8.04
N ILE A 3 11.97 3.15 7.14
CA ILE A 3 12.02 2.91 5.68
C ILE A 3 13.40 3.30 5.14
N GLN A 4 14.03 2.42 4.38
CA GLN A 4 15.36 2.66 3.85
C GLN A 4 15.36 3.83 2.87
N GLY A 5 16.20 4.84 3.12
CA GLY A 5 16.35 6.01 2.23
C GLY A 5 15.23 7.05 2.33
N TYR A 6 14.27 6.89 3.25
CA TYR A 6 13.17 7.82 3.45
C TYR A 6 12.95 8.11 4.93
N ASN A 7 12.80 9.39 5.26
CA ASN A 7 12.68 9.84 6.64
C ASN A 7 11.23 9.97 7.11
N PHE A 8 10.26 10.00 6.19
CA PHE A 8 8.86 10.26 6.50
C PHE A 8 7.96 9.23 5.80
N PHE A 9 7.03 8.65 6.55
CA PHE A 9 6.09 7.66 6.05
C PHE A 9 4.81 7.65 6.90
N CYS A 10 3.69 7.26 6.29
CA CYS A 10 2.45 6.99 6.99
C CYS A 10 1.79 5.72 6.44
N ASP A 11 1.00 5.08 7.30
CA ASP A 11 0.20 3.91 6.94
C ASP A 11 -0.92 4.31 5.97
N MET A 12 -1.43 3.31 5.24
CA MET A 12 -2.64 3.48 4.43
C MET A 12 -3.85 3.69 5.36
N PRO A 13 -4.86 4.49 4.96
CA PRO A 13 -6.04 4.60 5.80
C PRO A 13 -6.85 3.30 5.79
N ASP A 14 -7.59 3.04 6.86
CA ASP A 14 -8.38 1.81 7.04
C ASP A 14 -9.57 1.70 6.06
N ASP A 15 -10.01 2.82 5.49
CA ASP A 15 -11.08 2.89 4.49
C ASP A 15 -10.58 2.68 3.05
N ALA A 16 -9.30 2.38 2.86
CA ALA A 16 -8.78 1.98 1.56
C ALA A 16 -9.24 0.57 1.19
N ARG A 17 -9.52 0.40 -0.10
CA ARG A 17 -9.94 -0.89 -0.68
C ARG A 17 -9.00 -1.28 -1.80
N TYR A 18 -9.09 -2.51 -2.27
CA TYR A 18 -8.36 -2.95 -3.45
C TYR A 18 -9.27 -3.75 -4.39
N LEU A 19 -8.90 -3.73 -5.66
CA LEU A 19 -9.43 -4.57 -6.72
C LEU A 19 -8.41 -5.65 -7.03
N ARG A 20 -8.92 -6.83 -7.40
CA ARG A 20 -8.09 -7.94 -7.88
C ARG A 20 -8.68 -8.48 -9.17
N ARG A 21 -7.83 -8.76 -10.17
CA ARG A 21 -8.28 -9.43 -11.40
C ARG A 21 -8.78 -10.83 -11.05
N ALA A 22 -9.86 -11.25 -11.72
CA ALA A 22 -10.44 -12.58 -11.52
C ALA A 22 -9.48 -13.71 -11.95
N GLN A 23 -8.63 -13.44 -12.95
CA GLN A 23 -7.57 -14.32 -13.41
C GLN A 23 -6.25 -13.53 -13.38
N PRO A 24 -5.38 -13.73 -12.37
CA PRO A 24 -4.10 -13.04 -12.30
C PRO A 24 -3.10 -13.66 -13.29
N ASP A 25 -2.39 -12.81 -14.04
CA ASP A 25 -1.47 -13.25 -15.11
C ASP A 25 -0.05 -13.55 -14.59
N GLU A 26 0.27 -13.19 -13.34
CA GLU A 26 1.65 -13.15 -12.84
C GLU A 26 1.91 -13.92 -11.53
N ARG A 27 3.20 -14.14 -11.24
CA ARG A 27 3.69 -14.86 -10.05
C ARG A 27 3.54 -14.08 -8.74
N PHE A 28 3.35 -12.76 -8.79
CA PHE A 28 3.18 -11.87 -7.64
C PHE A 28 1.75 -11.33 -7.57
N ILE A 29 1.11 -11.45 -6.40
CA ILE A 29 -0.29 -11.05 -6.21
C ILE A 29 -0.41 -9.53 -6.23
N GLU A 30 0.61 -8.86 -5.71
CA GLU A 30 0.72 -7.43 -5.50
C GLU A 30 0.78 -6.63 -6.81
N GLU A 31 1.28 -7.22 -7.90
CA GLU A 31 1.31 -6.60 -9.23
C GLU A 31 -0.06 -6.67 -9.95
N ASN A 32 -0.98 -7.51 -9.46
CA ASN A 32 -2.34 -7.65 -10.02
C ASN A 32 -3.41 -6.92 -9.19
N MET A 33 -3.00 -6.07 -8.25
CA MET A 33 -3.89 -5.33 -7.36
C MET A 33 -3.91 -3.86 -7.73
N ILE A 34 -5.12 -3.30 -7.84
CA ILE A 34 -5.32 -1.86 -7.93
C ILE A 34 -5.91 -1.38 -6.61
N PHE A 35 -5.27 -0.40 -5.97
CA PHE A 35 -5.76 0.17 -4.72
C PHE A 35 -6.72 1.31 -5.00
N ILE A 36 -7.89 1.25 -4.38
CA ILE A 36 -8.88 2.33 -4.39
C ILE A 36 -8.54 3.24 -3.21
N LEU A 37 -8.04 4.42 -3.55
CA LEU A 37 -7.75 5.47 -2.59
C LEU A 37 -8.94 6.41 -2.44
N PRO A 38 -9.28 6.81 -1.20
CA PRO A 38 -10.24 7.89 -0.98
C PRO A 38 -9.79 9.18 -1.69
N ASP A 39 -10.74 9.93 -2.24
CA ASP A 39 -10.45 11.12 -3.06
C ASP A 39 -9.63 12.19 -2.35
N ARG A 40 -9.77 12.30 -1.02
CA ARG A 40 -8.97 13.22 -0.18
C ARG A 40 -7.47 12.97 -0.29
N LEU A 41 -7.05 11.75 -0.67
CA LEU A 41 -5.65 11.36 -0.85
C LEU A 41 -5.15 11.44 -2.29
N ARG A 42 -5.97 11.94 -3.24
CA ARG A 42 -5.64 12.05 -4.67
C ARG A 42 -4.25 12.62 -4.96
N LYS A 43 -3.86 13.66 -4.22
CA LYS A 43 -2.55 14.36 -4.40
C LYS A 43 -1.34 13.50 -3.98
N PHE A 44 -1.57 12.46 -3.18
CA PHE A 44 -0.53 11.61 -2.60
C PHE A 44 -0.46 10.23 -3.25
N ARG A 45 -1.31 9.90 -4.23
CA ARG A 45 -1.34 8.58 -4.88
C ARG A 45 0.04 8.09 -5.38
N ARG A 46 0.88 9.01 -5.88
CA ARG A 46 2.24 8.72 -6.35
C ARG A 46 3.23 8.31 -5.26
N ASN A 47 2.86 8.54 -4.00
CA ASN A 47 3.66 8.29 -2.83
C ASN A 47 3.32 6.95 -2.19
N LEU A 48 2.38 6.16 -2.72
CA LEU A 48 2.03 4.84 -2.20
C LEU A 48 2.92 3.74 -2.79
N TRP A 49 3.51 2.93 -1.93
CA TRP A 49 4.46 1.89 -2.33
C TRP A 49 4.22 0.57 -1.62
N HIS A 50 4.43 -0.53 -2.34
CA HIS A 50 4.72 -1.80 -1.70
C HIS A 50 6.11 -1.73 -1.08
N VAL A 51 6.18 -2.07 0.19
CA VAL A 51 7.43 -2.20 0.94
C VAL A 51 7.55 -3.61 1.47
N ARG A 52 8.79 -4.08 1.58
CA ARG A 52 9.11 -5.36 2.19
C ARG A 52 10.00 -5.14 3.40
N ARG A 53 9.65 -5.78 4.51
CA ARG A 53 10.54 -5.82 5.67
C ARG A 53 11.73 -6.73 5.39
N ASN A 54 12.93 -6.21 5.59
CA ASN A 54 14.16 -6.97 5.52
C ASN A 54 14.32 -7.79 6.83
N PRO A 55 14.46 -9.12 6.78
CA PRO A 55 14.74 -9.96 7.94
C PRO A 55 16.21 -9.79 8.35
N GLY A 56 16.50 -8.69 9.04
CA GLY A 56 17.79 -8.42 9.66
C GLY A 56 17.61 -7.76 11.03
N PRO A 57 18.70 -7.59 11.80
CA PRO A 57 18.64 -7.13 13.20
C PRO A 57 18.04 -5.72 13.36
N VAL A 58 17.98 -4.93 12.28
CA VAL A 58 17.50 -3.54 12.30
C VAL A 58 16.05 -3.41 11.82
N HIS A 59 15.40 -4.49 11.36
CA HIS A 59 14.01 -4.50 10.86
C HIS A 59 13.66 -3.27 9.98
N ILE A 60 14.40 -3.09 8.90
CA ILE A 60 14.22 -1.97 7.96
C ILE A 60 13.30 -2.41 6.82
N TYR A 61 12.49 -1.49 6.32
CA TYR A 61 11.60 -1.71 5.20
C TYR A 61 12.21 -1.12 3.93
N VAL A 62 12.08 -1.86 2.83
CA VAL A 62 12.62 -1.47 1.52
C VAL A 62 11.46 -1.27 0.55
N PRO A 63 11.32 -0.09 -0.08
CA PRO A 63 10.36 0.12 -1.16
C PRO A 63 10.71 -0.77 -2.35
N LEU A 64 9.71 -1.47 -2.88
CA LEU A 64 9.87 -2.38 -4.02
C LEU A 64 9.37 -1.72 -5.31
N PHE A 65 8.07 -1.46 -5.37
CA PHE A 65 7.42 -0.86 -6.53
C PHE A 65 6.27 0.04 -6.08
N ARG A 66 5.96 1.01 -6.93
CA ARG A 66 4.84 1.92 -6.71
C ARG A 66 3.54 1.16 -6.93
N VAL A 67 2.56 1.45 -6.10
CA VAL A 67 1.25 0.83 -6.16
C VAL A 67 0.43 1.43 -7.31
N GLU A 68 -0.30 0.59 -8.04
CA GLU A 68 -1.32 1.06 -8.97
C GLU A 68 -2.56 1.49 -8.19
N THR A 69 -3.09 2.68 -8.50
CA THR A 69 -4.16 3.28 -7.71
C THR A 69 -5.26 3.84 -8.60
N LEU A 70 -6.51 3.63 -8.19
CA LEU A 70 -7.68 4.39 -8.61
C LEU A 70 -8.17 5.26 -7.47
N LEU A 71 -8.90 6.31 -7.80
CA LEU A 71 -9.63 7.09 -6.82
C LEU A 71 -11.02 6.48 -6.61
N GLU A 72 -11.60 6.72 -5.45
CA GLU A 72 -12.98 6.30 -5.17
C GLU A 72 -14.00 6.86 -6.15
N SER A 73 -13.80 8.08 -6.67
CA SER A 73 -14.62 8.65 -7.73
C SER A 73 -14.39 8.06 -9.13
N ASP A 74 -13.30 7.32 -9.34
CA ASP A 74 -12.96 6.80 -10.67
C ASP A 74 -13.85 5.59 -11.01
N PRO A 75 -14.23 5.41 -12.29
CA PRO A 75 -14.99 4.23 -12.70
C PRO A 75 -14.17 2.95 -12.49
N LEU A 76 -14.83 1.91 -11.95
CA LEU A 76 -14.18 0.61 -11.75
C LEU A 76 -13.91 -0.08 -13.09
N PRO A 77 -12.70 -0.59 -13.35
CA PRO A 77 -12.40 -1.28 -14.59
C PRO A 77 -13.14 -2.64 -14.64
N PRO A 78 -13.73 -3.00 -15.80
CA PRO A 78 -14.62 -4.15 -15.93
C PRO A 78 -13.94 -5.51 -15.74
N GLU A 79 -12.61 -5.59 -15.94
CA GLU A 79 -11.83 -6.81 -15.79
C GLU A 79 -11.47 -7.17 -14.33
N TYR A 80 -11.84 -6.32 -13.37
CA TYR A 80 -11.58 -6.54 -11.96
C TYR A 80 -12.84 -7.00 -11.22
N GLY A 81 -12.63 -7.83 -10.19
CA GLY A 81 -13.71 -8.23 -9.28
C GLY A 81 -14.20 -7.08 -8.38
N PRO A 82 -15.15 -7.36 -7.46
CA PRO A 82 -15.64 -6.34 -6.53
C PRO A 82 -14.52 -5.83 -5.61
N PRO A 83 -14.62 -4.56 -5.14
CA PRO A 83 -13.72 -4.01 -4.12
C PRO A 83 -13.65 -4.89 -2.87
N GLN A 84 -12.45 -5.05 -2.33
CA GLN A 84 -12.17 -5.80 -1.11
C GLN A 84 -11.45 -4.91 -0.09
N ASP A 85 -11.70 -5.18 1.19
CA ASP A 85 -11.08 -4.42 2.28
C ASP A 85 -9.59 -4.77 2.42
N VAL A 86 -8.75 -3.74 2.52
CA VAL A 86 -7.30 -3.85 2.69
C VAL A 86 -6.95 -4.39 4.07
N PHE A 87 -7.77 -4.09 5.07
CA PHE A 87 -7.68 -4.65 6.41
C PHE A 87 -8.76 -5.75 6.56
N PRO A 88 -8.44 -6.96 7.06
CA PRO A 88 -7.18 -7.39 7.69
C PRO A 88 -6.16 -8.02 6.72
N PHE A 89 -6.33 -7.92 5.39
CA PHE A 89 -5.43 -8.57 4.42
C PHE A 89 -3.93 -8.30 4.70
N TYR A 90 -3.57 -7.06 5.08
CA TYR A 90 -2.20 -6.69 5.46
C TYR A 90 -1.79 -6.96 6.92
N THR A 91 -2.69 -7.45 7.76
CA THR A 91 -2.35 -7.89 9.14
C THR A 91 -1.89 -9.34 9.21
N HIS A 92 -2.19 -10.13 8.18
CA HIS A 92 -1.83 -11.54 8.15
C HIS A 92 -0.53 -11.76 7.39
N THR A 93 0.55 -11.98 8.14
CA THR A 93 1.82 -12.50 7.61
C THR A 93 1.54 -13.80 6.85
N THR A 94 1.54 -13.78 5.52
CA THR A 94 1.42 -15.02 4.74
C THR A 94 2.70 -15.83 4.95
N ARG A 95 2.58 -16.93 5.71
CA ARG A 95 3.69 -17.87 5.94
C ARG A 95 3.91 -18.68 4.66
N ARG A 96 4.98 -18.40 3.91
CA ARG A 96 5.52 -19.34 2.92
C ARG A 96 6.90 -19.82 3.37
N ARG A 97 7.05 -21.16 3.47
CA ARG A 97 8.34 -21.88 3.60
C ARG A 97 9.36 -21.22 4.56
N GLY A 98 8.95 -21.00 5.81
CA GLY A 98 9.86 -20.58 6.88
C GLY A 98 10.28 -19.11 6.89
N ARG A 99 9.70 -18.24 6.05
CA ARG A 99 9.90 -16.78 6.12
C ARG A 99 8.55 -16.08 6.06
N ALA A 100 8.24 -15.26 7.07
CA ALA A 100 7.17 -14.29 6.95
C ALA A 100 7.62 -13.27 5.90
N LEU A 101 6.90 -13.19 4.78
CA LEU A 101 7.06 -12.08 3.86
C LEU A 101 6.16 -10.98 4.39
N ASP A 102 6.72 -10.12 5.24
CA ASP A 102 6.00 -8.96 5.74
C ASP A 102 5.99 -7.90 4.62
N TYR A 103 5.02 -8.01 3.72
CA TYR A 103 4.69 -7.00 2.72
C TYR A 103 3.71 -6.01 3.32
N TYR A 104 3.99 -4.72 3.12
CA TYR A 104 3.12 -3.64 3.56
C TYR A 104 2.96 -2.65 2.43
N VAL A 105 1.94 -1.82 2.54
CA VAL A 105 1.72 -0.70 1.63
C VAL A 105 1.72 0.58 2.45
N LEU A 106 2.62 1.50 2.11
CA LEU A 106 2.85 2.71 2.87
C LEU A 106 2.96 3.92 1.95
N PHE A 107 2.54 5.07 2.45
CA PHE A 107 2.90 6.34 1.85
C PHE A 107 4.31 6.72 2.28
N ILE A 108 5.15 7.11 1.32
CA ILE A 108 6.56 7.42 1.53
C ILE A 108 6.89 8.82 0.97
N PHE A 109 7.55 9.64 1.78
CA PHE A 109 7.87 11.03 1.43
C PHE A 109 9.36 11.33 1.65
N ARG A 110 9.91 12.17 0.76
CA ARG A 110 11.27 12.69 0.90
C ARG A 110 11.30 13.99 1.72
N ASP A 111 10.23 14.76 1.66
CA ASP A 111 10.07 16.04 2.35
C ASP A 111 9.03 15.96 3.47
N LYS A 112 9.29 16.75 4.52
CA LYS A 112 8.44 16.80 5.72
C LYS A 112 7.07 17.41 5.46
N GLU A 113 6.98 18.39 4.58
CA GLU A 113 5.75 19.14 4.32
C GLU A 113 4.69 18.27 3.66
N SER A 114 5.05 17.51 2.63
CA SER A 114 4.15 16.56 1.97
C SER A 114 3.69 15.46 2.93
N TYR A 115 4.59 14.98 3.79
CA TYR A 115 4.24 14.04 4.84
C TYR A 115 3.19 14.61 5.80
N VAL A 116 3.40 15.81 6.35
CA VAL A 116 2.45 16.43 7.27
C VAL A 116 1.08 16.62 6.62
N ARG A 117 1.04 17.05 5.35
CA ARG A 117 -0.21 17.21 4.60
C ARG A 117 -0.93 15.88 4.35
N CYS A 118 -0.19 14.83 4.02
CA CYS A 118 -0.78 13.51 3.82
C CYS A 118 -1.32 12.96 5.13
N ASN A 119 -0.54 13.04 6.21
CA ASN A 119 -0.93 12.56 7.52
C ASN A 119 -2.18 13.29 8.06
N ALA A 120 -2.31 14.59 7.80
CA ALA A 120 -3.50 15.37 8.15
C ALA A 120 -4.75 15.00 7.33
N ALA A 121 -4.57 14.36 6.16
CA ALA A 121 -5.66 13.89 5.31
C ALA A 121 -6.05 12.43 5.60
N LEU A 122 -5.29 11.72 6.44
CA LEU A 122 -5.68 10.41 6.95
C LEU A 122 -6.79 10.57 8.00
N PRO A 123 -7.75 9.64 8.04
CA PRO A 123 -8.74 9.64 9.10
C PRO A 123 -8.03 9.42 10.44
N VAL A 124 -8.50 10.09 11.49
CA VAL A 124 -8.01 9.87 12.84
C VAL A 124 -8.53 8.49 13.29
N PRO A 125 -7.68 7.62 13.87
CA PRO A 125 -8.12 6.33 14.42
C PRO A 125 -9.25 6.48 15.44
#